data_AF-A0A2N9IVF2-F1
#
_entry.id   AF-A0A2N9IVF2-F1
#
_cell.length_a   1.000
_cell.length_b   1.000
_cell.length_c   1.000
_cell.angle_alpha   90.00
_cell.angle_beta   90.00
_cell.angle_gamma   90.00
#
_symmetry.space_group_name_H-M   'P 1'
#
loop_
_entity.id
_entity.type
_entity.pdbx_description
1 polymer ?
#
loop_
_entity_poly.entity_id
_entity_poly.type
_entity_poly.pdbx_seq_one_letter_code
_entity_poly.pdbx_strand_id
1 'polypeptide(L)'
;MDVNIRHLVDQNCSLQQWISQLCSNTTDQDNIIETLPLVLTTIWCIWFHRNQVIFEGKHPNPTETMLTVKSLLYRYREANQDALEPLKTHQIHNTSSRCFMTDCQVLVFVEGKSSKSGRWQGIGFLGKHREGDYIFAGCHSTRNRDINVTKAIAIRDAVLTTCSLGFRRVIVLTIAKNMELIWEDRTQCSWQLKTIFEDLWHLQHHQNFHLQIRVAPHSIL
;
A
#
# COMPACT_ATOMS: atom_id res chain seq x y z
N MET A 1 -21.81 -18.81 0.12
CA MET A 1 -21.00 -19.63 1.03
C MET A 1 -21.18 -19.15 2.45
N ASP A 2 -21.59 -20.02 3.36
CA ASP A 2 -21.53 -19.74 4.80
C ASP A 2 -20.06 -19.74 5.23
N VAL A 3 -19.57 -18.60 5.70
CA VAL A 3 -18.25 -18.54 6.33
C VAL A 3 -18.36 -19.33 7.63
N ASN A 4 -17.70 -20.49 7.72
CA ASN A 4 -17.71 -21.32 8.91
C ASN A 4 -16.86 -20.66 10.01
N ILE A 5 -17.50 -19.78 10.81
CA ILE A 5 -16.85 -18.95 11.84
C ILE A 5 -16.70 -19.68 13.18
N ARG A 6 -17.19 -20.93 13.30
CA ARG A 6 -17.05 -21.72 14.55
C ARG A 6 -15.59 -21.88 14.97
N HIS A 7 -14.69 -21.95 13.98
CA HIS A 7 -13.26 -22.07 14.19
C HIS A 7 -12.59 -20.84 14.83
N LEU A 8 -13.21 -19.65 14.75
CA LEU A 8 -12.70 -18.41 15.35
C LEU A 8 -13.02 -18.28 16.84
N VAL A 9 -14.04 -18.99 17.33
CA VAL A 9 -14.44 -18.98 18.74
C VAL A 9 -13.72 -20.10 19.52
N ASP A 10 -13.42 -21.22 18.86
CA ASP A 10 -12.84 -22.40 19.51
C ASP A 10 -11.30 -22.48 19.46
N GLN A 11 -10.61 -21.61 18.71
CA GLN A 11 -9.15 -21.60 18.66
C GLN A 11 -8.54 -20.37 19.33
N ASN A 12 -7.74 -20.62 20.36
CA ASN A 12 -6.71 -19.69 20.88
C ASN A 12 -5.61 -19.45 19.83
N CYS A 13 -5.98 -19.00 18.63
CA CYS A 13 -5.03 -18.61 17.58
C CYS A 13 -4.79 -17.10 17.67
N SER A 14 -3.53 -16.69 17.56
CA SER A 14 -3.21 -15.26 17.45
C SER A 14 -3.75 -14.69 16.13
N LEU A 15 -4.07 -13.39 16.11
CA LEU A 15 -4.51 -12.69 14.90
C LEU A 15 -3.54 -12.91 13.73
N GLN A 16 -2.23 -12.95 14.01
CA GLN A 16 -1.19 -13.19 13.02
C GLN A 16 -1.30 -14.60 12.42
N GLN A 17 -1.53 -15.63 13.24
CA GLN A 17 -1.73 -17.00 12.77
C GLN A 17 -3.01 -17.14 11.96
N TRP A 18 -4.10 -16.50 12.39
CA TRP A 18 -5.37 -16.50 11.67
C TRP A 18 -5.26 -15.85 10.28
N ILE A 19 -4.62 -14.68 10.19
CA ILE A 19 -4.36 -14.01 8.90
C ILE A 19 -3.47 -14.88 8.01
N SER A 20 -2.41 -15.48 8.58
CA SER A 20 -1.50 -16.33 7.83
C SER A 20 -2.21 -17.57 7.26
N GLN A 21 -3.09 -18.20 8.04
CA GLN A 21 -3.90 -19.34 7.59
C GLN A 21 -4.88 -18.94 6.48
N LEU A 22 -5.54 -17.79 6.61
CA LEU A 22 -6.43 -17.26 5.57
C LEU A 22 -5.71 -17.02 4.26
N CYS A 23 -4.52 -16.41 4.30
CA CYS A 23 -3.68 -16.17 3.13
C CYS A 23 -3.06 -17.45 2.54
N SER A 24 -2.87 -18.51 3.35
CA SER A 24 -2.30 -19.78 2.89
C SER A 24 -3.33 -20.65 2.15
N ASN A 25 -4.61 -20.51 2.48
CA ASN A 25 -5.70 -21.24 1.84
C ASN A 25 -6.15 -20.62 0.50
N THR A 26 -5.53 -19.53 0.06
CA THR A 26 -5.96 -18.70 -1.08
C THR A 26 -5.14 -18.93 -2.36
N THR A 27 -4.74 -20.17 -2.63
CA THR A 27 -3.92 -20.51 -3.81
C THR A 27 -4.62 -20.29 -5.16
N ASP A 28 -5.95 -20.18 -5.17
CA ASP A 28 -6.74 -19.88 -6.36
C ASP A 28 -7.04 -18.37 -6.47
N GLN A 29 -6.80 -17.81 -7.66
CA GLN A 29 -6.92 -16.37 -7.95
C GLN A 29 -8.33 -15.82 -7.69
N ASP A 30 -9.37 -16.65 -7.89
CA ASP A 30 -10.77 -16.31 -7.59
C ASP A 30 -11.06 -16.25 -6.08
N ASN A 31 -10.38 -17.10 -5.28
CA ASN A 31 -10.51 -17.08 -3.83
C ASN A 31 -9.88 -15.82 -3.19
N ILE A 32 -8.85 -15.23 -3.82
CA ILE A 32 -8.18 -14.02 -3.30
C ILE A 32 -9.11 -12.82 -3.34
N ILE A 33 -9.86 -12.66 -4.44
CA ILE A 33 -10.81 -11.56 -4.64
C ILE A 33 -11.94 -11.62 -3.62
N GLU A 34 -12.34 -12.82 -3.17
CA GLU A 34 -13.36 -12.98 -2.13
C GLU A 34 -12.81 -12.88 -0.70
N THR A 35 -11.57 -13.34 -0.48
CA THR A 35 -10.97 -13.45 0.86
C THR A 35 -10.39 -12.13 1.36
N LEU A 36 -9.80 -11.32 0.46
CA LEU A 36 -9.17 -10.06 0.86
C LEU A 36 -10.17 -9.02 1.41
N PRO A 37 -11.35 -8.78 0.80
CA PRO A 37 -12.35 -7.88 1.36
C PRO A 37 -12.82 -8.34 2.75
N LEU A 38 -13.00 -9.65 2.95
CA LEU A 38 -13.36 -10.24 4.24
C LEU A 38 -12.32 -9.92 5.32
N VAL A 39 -11.04 -10.16 5.03
CA VAL A 39 -9.94 -9.89 5.97
C VAL A 39 -9.87 -8.40 6.31
N LEU A 40 -9.84 -7.53 5.31
CA LEU A 40 -9.70 -6.08 5.51
C LEU A 40 -10.89 -5.50 6.27
N THR A 41 -12.11 -5.90 5.93
CA THR A 41 -13.33 -5.43 6.60
C THR A 41 -13.36 -5.91 8.05
N THR A 42 -12.94 -7.15 8.31
CA THR A 42 -12.88 -7.70 9.67
C THR A 42 -11.87 -6.96 10.53
N ILE A 43 -10.64 -6.76 10.04
CA ILE A 43 -9.59 -6.03 10.77
C ILE A 43 -10.01 -4.59 11.04
N TRP A 44 -10.61 -3.91 10.05
CA TRP A 44 -11.10 -2.56 10.22
C TRP A 44 -12.20 -2.47 11.29
N CYS A 45 -13.17 -3.39 11.29
CA CYS A 45 -14.22 -3.44 12.30
C CYS A 45 -13.68 -3.71 13.71
N ILE A 46 -12.66 -4.56 13.84
CA ILE A 46 -12.00 -4.81 15.14
C ILE A 46 -11.31 -3.52 15.63
N TRP A 47 -10.56 -2.85 14.75
CA TRP A 47 -9.92 -1.58 15.07
C TRP A 47 -10.93 -0.50 15.46
N PHE A 48 -12.02 -0.39 14.70
CA PHE A 48 -13.07 0.61 14.93
C PHE A 48 -13.75 0.40 16.30
N HIS A 49 -14.17 -0.83 16.62
CA HIS A 49 -14.78 -1.11 17.92
C HIS A 49 -13.81 -0.94 19.08
N ARG A 50 -12.53 -1.32 18.92
CA ARG A 50 -11.51 -1.06 19.94
C ARG A 50 -11.43 0.44 20.25
N ASN A 51 -11.48 1.29 19.24
CA ASN A 51 -11.45 2.73 19.43
C ASN A 51 -12.71 3.27 20.10
N GLN A 52 -13.89 2.73 19.79
CA GLN A 52 -15.12 3.11 20.50
C GLN A 52 -15.06 2.75 22.00
N VAL A 53 -14.43 1.63 22.35
CA VAL A 53 -14.22 1.26 23.76
C VAL A 53 -13.26 2.22 24.44
N ILE A 54 -12.10 2.47 23.82
CA ILE A 54 -11.02 3.25 24.43
C ILE A 54 -11.39 4.75 24.53
N PHE A 55 -12.00 5.31 23.50
CA PHE A 55 -12.19 6.76 23.37
C PHE A 55 -13.63 7.22 23.65
N GLU A 56 -14.63 6.36 23.46
CA GLU A 56 -16.04 6.72 23.65
C GLU A 56 -16.67 6.02 24.87
N GLY A 57 -15.93 5.16 25.57
CA GLY A 57 -16.43 4.39 26.72
C GLY A 57 -17.58 3.43 26.35
N LYS A 58 -17.74 3.12 25.06
CA LYS A 58 -18.79 2.24 24.57
C LYS A 58 -18.41 0.79 24.77
N HIS A 59 -19.39 -0.06 25.01
CA HIS A 59 -19.20 -1.51 25.12
C HIS A 59 -19.97 -2.21 23.99
N PRO A 60 -19.48 -2.12 22.74
CA PRO A 60 -20.16 -2.73 21.60
C PRO A 60 -20.23 -4.25 21.78
N ASN A 61 -21.37 -4.84 21.40
CA ASN A 61 -21.57 -6.28 21.49
C ASN A 61 -20.73 -6.96 20.39
N PRO A 62 -19.92 -7.98 20.70
CA PRO A 62 -19.16 -8.73 19.69
C PRO A 62 -20.02 -9.28 18.55
N THR A 63 -21.30 -9.58 18.83
CA THR A 63 -22.28 -10.01 17.83
C THR A 63 -22.63 -8.87 16.86
N GLU A 64 -22.76 -7.65 17.37
CA GLU A 64 -23.01 -6.44 16.56
C GLU A 64 -21.81 -6.13 15.66
N THR A 65 -20.59 -6.33 16.17
CA THR A 65 -19.36 -6.26 15.36
C THR A 65 -19.40 -7.24 14.20
N MET A 66 -19.77 -8.49 14.47
CA MET A 66 -19.87 -9.52 13.44
C MET A 66 -20.95 -9.20 12.40
N LEU A 67 -22.09 -8.67 12.83
CA LEU A 67 -23.16 -8.23 11.93
C LEU A 67 -22.73 -7.04 11.07
N THR A 68 -21.92 -6.14 11.63
CA THR A 68 -21.36 -5.00 10.89
C THR A 68 -20.39 -5.48 9.82
N VAL A 69 -19.49 -6.43 10.15
CA VAL A 69 -18.60 -7.05 9.17
C VAL A 69 -19.40 -7.68 8.01
N LYS A 70 -20.42 -8.49 8.34
CA LYS A 70 -21.29 -9.12 7.32
C LYS A 70 -22.01 -8.09 6.46
N SER A 71 -22.57 -7.05 7.07
CA SER A 71 -23.29 -5.99 6.38
C SER A 71 -22.39 -5.22 5.41
N LEU A 72 -21.18 -4.85 5.86
CA LEU A 72 -20.21 -4.14 5.03
C LEU A 72 -19.73 -5.00 3.86
N LEU A 73 -19.48 -6.30 4.08
CA LEU A 73 -19.09 -7.22 3.02
C LEU A 73 -20.20 -7.42 1.99
N TYR A 74 -21.44 -7.54 2.44
CA TYR A 74 -22.59 -7.66 1.54
C TYR A 74 -22.71 -6.42 0.65
N ARG A 75 -22.67 -5.22 1.24
CA ARG A 75 -22.72 -3.96 0.49
C ARG A 75 -21.55 -3.80 -0.48
N TYR A 76 -20.35 -4.21 -0.07
CA TYR A 76 -19.17 -4.22 -0.94
C TYR A 76 -19.39 -5.14 -2.15
N ARG A 77 -19.96 -6.33 -1.95
CA ARG A 77 -20.24 -7.26 -3.06
C ARG A 77 -21.31 -6.72 -3.99
N GLU A 78 -22.41 -6.22 -3.46
CA GLU A 78 -23.50 -5.61 -4.22
C GLU A 78 -22.99 -4.45 -5.09
N ALA A 79 -22.21 -3.54 -4.52
CA ALA A 79 -21.65 -2.39 -5.25
C ALA A 79 -20.63 -2.78 -6.34
N ASN A 80 -19.98 -3.95 -6.23
CA ASN A 80 -19.00 -4.42 -7.22
C ASN A 80 -19.58 -5.42 -8.23
N GLN A 81 -20.79 -5.95 -8.00
CA GLN A 81 -21.53 -6.73 -9.00
C GLN A 81 -22.02 -5.83 -10.15
N ASP A 82 -22.42 -4.60 -9.85
CA ASP A 82 -22.83 -3.60 -10.86
C ASP A 82 -21.65 -3.01 -11.66
N ALA A 83 -20.41 -3.24 -11.22
CA ALA A 83 -19.19 -2.68 -11.82
C ALA A 83 -18.51 -3.64 -12.83
N LEU A 84 -19.09 -4.81 -13.11
CA LEU A 84 -18.61 -5.77 -14.11
C LEU A 84 -19.00 -5.37 -15.55
N GLU A 85 -18.84 -4.11 -15.91
CA GLU A 85 -18.53 -3.75 -17.29
C GLU A 85 -17.02 -3.90 -17.45
N PRO A 86 -16.51 -4.60 -18.48
CA PRO A 86 -15.10 -4.89 -18.60
C PRO A 86 -14.32 -3.58 -18.70
N LEU A 87 -13.61 -3.21 -17.62
CA LEU A 87 -12.53 -2.25 -17.70
C LEU A 87 -11.57 -2.75 -18.78
N LYS A 88 -11.50 -2.01 -19.89
CA LYS A 88 -10.49 -2.22 -20.92
C LYS A 88 -9.12 -2.01 -20.27
N THR A 89 -8.54 -3.10 -19.80
CA THR A 89 -7.14 -3.16 -19.42
C THR A 89 -6.33 -2.80 -20.66
N HIS A 90 -5.80 -1.58 -20.71
CA HIS A 90 -4.74 -1.27 -21.65
C HIS A 90 -3.59 -2.22 -21.34
N GLN A 91 -3.40 -3.22 -22.21
CA GLN A 91 -2.24 -4.10 -22.17
C GLN A 91 -1.00 -3.22 -22.34
N ILE A 92 -0.31 -2.98 -21.24
CA ILE A 92 1.07 -2.50 -21.28
C ILE A 92 1.88 -3.71 -21.75
N HIS A 93 2.37 -3.66 -22.98
CA HIS A 93 3.36 -4.61 -23.49
C HIS A 93 4.64 -4.45 -22.67
N ASN A 94 4.77 -5.23 -21.60
CA ASN A 94 6.01 -5.34 -20.84
C ASN A 94 6.92 -6.34 -21.56
N THR A 95 7.93 -5.85 -22.26
CA THR A 95 9.14 -6.64 -22.53
C THR A 95 10.03 -6.50 -21.30
N SER A 96 9.70 -7.21 -20.20
CA SER A 96 10.57 -7.29 -19.03
C SER A 96 11.32 -8.62 -19.04
N SER A 97 12.60 -8.57 -19.43
CA SER A 97 13.55 -9.61 -19.07
C SER A 97 13.59 -9.68 -17.53
N ARG A 98 13.14 -10.80 -16.96
CA ARG A 98 13.29 -11.09 -15.52
C ARG A 98 14.78 -11.12 -15.19
N CYS A 99 15.32 -10.01 -14.72
CA CYS A 99 16.70 -9.95 -14.26
C CYS A 99 16.76 -10.47 -12.82
N PHE A 100 17.05 -11.77 -12.68
CA PHE A 100 17.41 -12.37 -11.40
C PHE A 100 18.87 -12.03 -11.06
N MET A 101 19.18 -10.75 -10.88
CA MET A 101 20.47 -10.36 -10.31
C MET A 101 20.25 -9.82 -8.90
N THR A 102 20.74 -10.59 -7.94
CA THR A 102 20.73 -10.36 -6.48
C THR A 102 21.43 -9.08 -6.04
N ASP A 103 22.02 -8.33 -6.98
CA ASP A 103 22.75 -7.10 -6.71
C ASP A 103 22.24 -5.84 -7.44
N CYS A 104 21.10 -5.92 -8.14
CA CYS A 104 20.59 -4.75 -8.83
C CYS A 104 20.05 -3.70 -7.86
N GLN A 105 20.63 -2.50 -7.94
CA GLN A 105 20.14 -1.29 -7.28
C GLN A 105 19.33 -0.47 -8.27
N VAL A 106 18.13 -0.04 -7.86
CA VAL A 106 17.26 0.78 -8.69
C VAL A 106 17.28 2.22 -8.19
N LEU A 107 17.49 3.15 -9.12
CA LEU A 107 17.32 4.59 -8.91
C LEU A 107 15.89 4.95 -9.27
N VAL A 108 15.17 5.50 -8.30
CA VAL A 108 13.77 5.87 -8.45
C VAL A 108 13.62 7.38 -8.35
N PHE A 109 13.27 8.01 -9.46
CA PHE A 109 13.03 9.44 -9.58
C PHE A 109 11.57 9.72 -9.26
N VAL A 110 11.29 10.65 -8.34
CA VAL A 110 9.92 10.91 -7.87
C VAL A 110 9.58 12.38 -7.93
N GLU A 111 8.44 12.70 -8.55
CA GLU A 111 7.90 14.05 -8.61
C GLU A 111 6.41 14.11 -8.25
N GLY A 112 6.06 15.10 -7.42
CA GLY A 112 4.69 15.47 -7.09
C GLY A 112 4.47 16.94 -7.44
N LYS A 113 3.47 17.23 -8.28
CA LYS A 113 3.16 18.60 -8.74
C LYS A 113 1.68 18.91 -8.56
N SER A 114 1.37 20.10 -8.06
CA SER A 114 -0.02 20.58 -7.94
C SER A 114 -0.50 21.18 -9.25
N SER A 115 -1.76 20.95 -9.61
CA SER A 115 -2.39 21.63 -10.74
C SER A 115 -2.58 23.12 -10.46
N LYS A 116 -2.75 23.93 -11.52
CA LYS A 116 -3.00 25.39 -11.39
C LYS A 116 -4.22 25.72 -10.53
N SER A 117 -5.21 24.83 -10.47
CA SER A 117 -6.41 24.99 -9.64
C SER A 117 -6.28 24.43 -8.22
N GLY A 118 -5.18 23.75 -7.90
CA GLY A 118 -4.95 23.11 -6.60
C GLY A 118 -5.87 21.93 -6.29
N ARG A 119 -6.80 21.58 -7.19
CA ARG A 119 -7.78 20.48 -7.00
C ARG A 119 -7.18 19.09 -7.21
N TRP A 120 -6.12 19.01 -7.99
CA TRP A 120 -5.50 17.75 -8.38
C TRP A 120 -4.00 17.88 -8.22
N GLN A 121 -3.38 16.79 -7.81
CA GLN A 121 -1.93 16.68 -7.74
C GLN A 121 -1.50 15.50 -8.60
N GLY A 122 -0.55 15.75 -9.48
CA GLY A 122 0.08 14.74 -10.32
C GLY A 122 1.20 14.05 -9.55
N ILE A 123 1.28 12.75 -9.75
CA ILE A 123 2.31 11.86 -9.24
C ILE A 123 3.01 11.25 -10.44
N GLY A 124 4.34 11.32 -10.46
CA GLY A 124 5.18 10.66 -11.46
C GLY A 124 6.37 10.01 -10.80
N PHE A 125 6.71 8.80 -11.26
CA PHE A 125 7.92 8.13 -10.86
C PHE A 125 8.54 7.31 -11.99
N LEU A 126 9.86 7.15 -11.93
CA LEU A 126 10.65 6.45 -12.95
C LEU A 126 11.73 5.61 -12.27
N GLY A 127 11.80 4.33 -12.61
CA GLY A 127 12.85 3.41 -12.16
C GLY A 127 13.89 3.17 -13.25
N LYS A 128 15.17 3.32 -12.88
CA LYS A 128 16.32 3.00 -13.73
C LYS A 128 17.32 2.09 -13.02
N HIS A 129 18.05 1.30 -13.79
CA HIS A 129 19.28 0.69 -13.33
C HIS A 129 20.36 1.77 -13.10
N ARG A 130 21.39 1.43 -12.32
CA ARG A 130 22.49 2.36 -12.02
C ARG A 130 23.26 2.77 -13.27
N GLU A 131 23.29 1.90 -14.27
CA GLU A 131 23.91 2.07 -15.57
C GLU A 131 23.12 3.03 -16.48
N GLY A 132 21.89 3.38 -16.10
CA GLY A 132 21.03 4.34 -16.80
C GLY A 132 19.88 3.72 -17.59
N ASP A 133 19.83 2.39 -17.68
CA ASP A 133 18.77 1.66 -18.39
C ASP A 133 17.41 1.82 -17.70
N TYR A 134 16.39 2.07 -18.51
CA TYR A 134 15.01 2.24 -18.04
C TYR A 134 14.40 0.89 -17.65
N ILE A 135 13.79 0.82 -16.47
CA ILE A 135 13.12 -0.39 -15.97
C ILE A 135 11.60 -0.22 -16.01
N PHE A 136 11.10 0.88 -15.43
CA PHE A 136 9.66 1.16 -15.37
C PHE A 136 9.39 2.65 -15.24
N ALA A 137 8.16 3.05 -15.58
CA ALA A 137 7.63 4.38 -15.32
C ALA A 137 6.18 4.25 -14.81
N GLY A 138 5.77 5.17 -13.95
CA GLY A 138 4.41 5.23 -13.45
C GLY A 138 3.95 6.67 -13.26
N CYS A 139 2.67 6.92 -13.52
CA CYS A 139 2.06 8.20 -13.26
C CYS A 139 0.58 8.06 -12.91
N HIS A 140 0.09 8.90 -12.01
CA HIS A 140 -1.34 9.04 -11.74
C HIS A 140 -1.66 10.40 -11.12
N SER A 141 -2.93 10.67 -10.85
CA SER A 141 -3.40 11.91 -10.25
C SER A 141 -4.23 11.64 -9.01
N THR A 142 -4.04 12.44 -7.97
CA THR A 142 -4.76 12.36 -6.71
C THR A 142 -5.49 13.66 -6.40
N ARG A 143 -6.61 13.55 -5.67
CA ARG A 143 -7.34 14.70 -5.10
C ARG A 143 -6.81 15.13 -3.74
N ASN A 144 -5.75 14.48 -3.24
CA ASN A 144 -5.12 14.89 -2.00
C ASN A 144 -4.60 16.33 -2.15
N ARG A 145 -4.90 17.19 -1.17
CA ARG A 145 -4.52 18.60 -1.18
C ARG A 145 -3.16 18.85 -0.54
N ASP A 146 -2.62 17.89 0.19
CA ASP A 146 -1.29 17.99 0.79
C ASP A 146 -0.23 17.48 -0.19
N ILE A 147 0.59 18.42 -0.68
CA ILE A 147 1.69 18.12 -1.62
C ILE A 147 2.76 17.22 -1.02
N ASN A 148 2.97 17.27 0.29
CA ASN A 148 3.92 16.40 0.97
C ASN A 148 3.39 14.97 1.00
N VAL A 149 2.09 14.79 1.28
CA VAL A 149 1.47 13.46 1.23
C VAL A 149 1.52 12.89 -0.18
N THR A 150 1.26 13.70 -1.20
CA THR A 150 1.39 13.27 -2.60
C THR A 150 2.82 12.85 -2.96
N LYS A 151 3.84 13.60 -2.51
CA LYS A 151 5.24 13.21 -2.68
C LYS A 151 5.54 11.89 -1.97
N ALA A 152 5.05 11.70 -0.75
CA ALA A 152 5.23 10.45 -0.01
C ALA A 152 4.50 9.26 -0.69
N ILE A 153 3.30 9.47 -1.24
CA ILE A 153 2.59 8.46 -2.04
C ILE A 153 3.43 8.09 -3.27
N ALA A 154 4.00 9.08 -3.94
CA ALA A 154 4.85 8.84 -5.11
C ALA A 154 6.09 8.00 -4.76
N ILE A 155 6.72 8.23 -3.60
CA ILE A 155 7.80 7.40 -3.07
C ILE A 155 7.30 5.97 -2.82
N ARG A 156 6.18 5.83 -2.10
CA ARG A 156 5.60 4.52 -1.76
C ARG A 156 5.27 3.70 -2.99
N ASP A 157 4.55 4.28 -3.95
CA ASP A 157 4.11 3.56 -5.14
C ASP A 157 5.30 3.11 -5.99
N ALA A 158 6.35 3.92 -6.06
CA ALA A 158 7.57 3.57 -6.77
C ALA A 158 8.39 2.48 -6.05
N VAL A 159 8.46 2.52 -4.71
CA VAL A 159 9.05 1.44 -3.90
C VAL A 159 8.28 0.14 -4.07
N LEU A 160 6.95 0.16 -3.97
CA LEU A 160 6.11 -1.03 -4.14
C LEU A 160 6.24 -1.62 -5.55
N THR A 161 6.30 -0.78 -6.59
CA THR A 161 6.55 -1.21 -7.97
C THR A 161 7.93 -1.86 -8.09
N THR A 162 8.95 -1.31 -7.44
CA THR A 162 10.30 -1.88 -7.43
C THR A 162 10.33 -3.23 -6.70
N CYS A 163 9.62 -3.35 -5.57
CA CYS A 163 9.48 -4.59 -4.82
C CYS A 163 8.77 -5.70 -5.63
N SER A 164 7.71 -5.36 -6.36
CA SER A 164 6.95 -6.33 -7.17
C SER A 164 7.76 -6.86 -8.35
N LEU A 165 8.72 -6.08 -8.84
CA LEU A 165 9.70 -6.49 -9.86
C LEU A 165 10.85 -7.34 -9.29
N GLY A 166 10.88 -7.58 -7.98
CA GLY A 166 11.86 -8.45 -7.32
C GLY A 166 13.12 -7.75 -6.83
N PHE A 167 13.23 -6.44 -6.99
CA PHE A 167 14.37 -5.69 -6.49
C PHE A 167 14.30 -5.56 -4.96
N ARG A 168 15.48 -5.62 -4.33
CA ARG A 168 15.64 -5.53 -2.86
C ARG A 168 16.48 -4.35 -2.42
N ARG A 169 17.17 -3.67 -3.34
CA ARG A 169 18.00 -2.50 -3.03
C ARG A 169 17.54 -1.31 -3.86
N VAL A 170 17.07 -0.27 -3.20
CA VAL A 170 16.43 0.87 -3.85
C VAL A 170 16.98 2.17 -3.28
N ILE A 171 17.39 3.06 -4.17
CA ILE A 171 17.65 4.46 -3.84
C ILE A 171 16.57 5.29 -4.51
N VAL A 172 15.77 5.97 -3.69
CA VAL A 172 14.81 6.95 -4.15
C VAL A 172 15.48 8.32 -4.18
N LEU A 173 15.48 8.94 -5.36
CA LEU A 173 15.95 10.28 -5.61
C LEU A 173 14.75 11.23 -5.74
N THR A 174 14.76 12.30 -4.95
CA THR A 174 13.67 13.29 -4.95
C THR A 174 14.20 14.71 -4.86
N ILE A 175 13.50 15.69 -5.43
CA ILE A 175 13.78 17.12 -5.17
C ILE A 175 13.28 17.59 -3.79
N ALA A 176 12.49 16.77 -3.09
CA ALA A 176 11.81 17.17 -1.86
C ALA A 176 12.68 16.94 -0.62
N LYS A 177 13.42 17.97 -0.19
CA LYS A 177 14.30 17.94 1.00
C LYS A 177 13.64 17.42 2.27
N ASN A 178 12.38 17.78 2.48
CA ASN A 178 11.63 17.33 3.64
C ASN A 178 11.38 15.82 3.65
N MET A 179 11.34 15.13 2.50
CA MET A 179 11.16 13.67 2.47
C MET A 179 12.40 12.93 2.96
N GLU A 180 13.60 13.41 2.63
CA GLU A 180 14.87 12.88 3.16
C GLU A 180 14.97 13.13 4.67
N LEU A 181 14.64 14.33 5.13
CA LEU A 181 14.64 14.64 6.57
C LEU A 181 13.67 13.75 7.36
N ILE A 182 12.43 13.56 6.87
CA ILE A 182 11.46 12.68 7.54
C ILE A 182 11.97 11.23 7.58
N TRP A 183 12.62 10.77 6.51
CA TRP A 183 13.20 9.43 6.43
C TRP A 183 14.32 9.20 7.45
N GLU A 184 15.19 10.19 7.65
CA GLU A 184 16.36 10.09 8.53
C GLU A 184 16.04 10.34 10.00
N ASP A 185 15.30 11.41 10.30
CA ASP A 185 15.12 11.91 11.66
C ASP A 185 13.90 11.28 12.36
N ARG A 186 13.00 10.62 11.61
CA ARG A 186 11.73 10.05 12.13
C ARG A 186 10.87 11.05 12.93
N THR A 187 11.12 12.35 12.79
CA THR A 187 10.50 13.42 13.57
C THR A 187 9.20 13.94 12.94
N GLN A 188 8.47 14.75 13.73
CA GLN A 188 7.09 15.20 13.55
C GLN A 188 6.69 15.50 12.09
N CYS A 189 5.91 14.58 11.53
CA CYS A 189 5.16 14.79 10.30
C CYS A 189 3.66 14.59 10.59
N SER A 190 2.80 15.04 9.67
CA SER A 190 1.37 14.78 9.78
C SER A 190 1.12 13.26 9.92
N TRP A 191 0.04 12.88 10.61
CA TRP A 191 -0.27 11.46 10.83
C TRP A 191 -0.32 10.66 9.51
N GLN A 192 -0.75 11.31 8.42
CA GLN A 192 -0.82 10.73 7.07
C GLN A 192 0.58 10.40 6.51
N LEU A 193 1.52 11.33 6.65
CA LEU A 193 2.92 11.10 6.26
C LEU A 193 3.53 10.01 7.13
N LYS A 194 3.29 10.09 8.44
CA LYS A 194 3.81 9.11 9.39
C LYS A 194 3.39 7.69 9.02
N THR A 195 2.11 7.46 8.71
CA THR A 195 1.63 6.14 8.27
C THR A 195 2.38 5.61 7.04
N ILE A 196 2.56 6.45 6.01
CA ILE A 196 3.28 6.03 4.79
C ILE A 196 4.73 5.66 5.09
N PHE A 197 5.42 6.45 5.90
CA PHE A 197 6.82 6.18 6.22
C PHE A 197 6.99 4.98 7.18
N GLU A 198 6.06 4.76 8.10
CA GLU A 198 6.00 3.53 8.93
C GLU A 198 5.88 2.27 8.06
N ASP A 199 5.04 2.29 7.02
CA ASP A 199 4.95 1.17 6.08
C ASP A 199 6.29 0.93 5.36
N LEU A 200 6.97 2.00 4.93
CA LEU A 200 8.28 1.93 4.26
C LEU A 200 9.39 1.44 5.21
N TRP A 201 9.39 1.90 6.47
CA TRP A 201 10.31 1.39 7.48
C TRP A 201 10.04 -0.08 7.78
N HIS A 202 8.79 -0.49 7.88
CA HIS A 202 8.43 -1.89 8.09
C HIS A 202 8.95 -2.78 6.96
N LEU A 203 8.81 -2.35 5.69
CA LEU A 203 9.40 -3.06 4.55
C LEU A 203 10.92 -3.25 4.72
N GLN A 204 11.63 -2.20 5.12
CA GLN A 204 13.07 -2.26 5.32
C GLN A 204 13.49 -3.26 6.42
N HIS A 205 12.81 -3.25 7.56
CA HIS A 205 13.21 -4.09 8.71
C HIS A 205 12.83 -5.56 8.53
N HIS A 206 11.75 -5.86 7.81
CA HIS A 206 11.17 -7.22 7.79
C HIS A 206 11.32 -7.98 6.47
N GLN A 207 11.74 -7.36 5.37
CA GLN A 207 11.79 -8.01 4.05
C GLN A 207 13.18 -8.09 3.40
N ASN A 208 14.25 -7.95 4.18
CA ASN A 208 15.63 -7.84 3.67
C ASN A 208 15.71 -6.81 2.52
N PHE A 209 15.03 -5.68 2.72
CA PHE A 209 14.85 -4.62 1.73
C PHE A 209 15.69 -3.43 2.16
N HIS A 210 16.64 -3.01 1.32
CA HIS A 210 17.48 -1.86 1.59
C HIS A 210 16.95 -0.64 0.86
N LEU A 211 16.35 0.29 1.60
CA LEU A 211 15.80 1.53 1.09
C LEU A 211 16.65 2.73 1.54
N GLN A 212 16.95 3.62 0.60
CA GLN A 212 17.49 4.94 0.90
C GLN A 212 16.65 5.99 0.18
N ILE A 213 16.39 7.11 0.86
CA ILE A 213 15.75 8.28 0.28
C ILE A 213 16.78 9.41 0.33
N ARG A 214 17.09 9.99 -0.83
CA ARG A 214 18.11 11.03 -0.99
C ARG A 214 17.60 12.18 -1.82
N VAL A 215 18.00 13.39 -1.46
CA VAL A 215 17.74 14.54 -2.31
C VAL A 215 18.69 14.56 -3.49
N ALA A 216 18.13 14.82 -4.68
CA ALA A 216 18.89 15.06 -5.89
C ALA A 216 18.49 16.43 -6.49
N PRO A 217 19.44 17.16 -7.09
CA PRO A 217 19.14 18.37 -7.86
C PRO A 217 18.29 18.04 -9.09
N HIS A 218 17.50 19.02 -9.54
CA HIS A 218 16.54 18.83 -10.64
C HIS A 218 17.21 18.43 -11.96
N SER A 219 18.50 18.75 -12.15
CA SER A 219 19.27 18.38 -13.33
C SER A 219 19.60 16.88 -13.43
N ILE A 220 19.42 16.13 -12.34
CA ILE A 220 19.67 14.68 -12.27
C ILE A 220 18.35 13.90 -12.40
N LEU A 221 17.21 14.56 -12.17
CA LEU A 221 15.86 14.00 -12.19
C LEU A 221 15.22 14.00 -13.57
#